data_AF-A0A3Q2Z047-F1
#
_entry.id   AF-A0A3Q2Z047-F1
#
_cell.length_a   1.000
_cell.length_b   1.000
_cell.length_c   1.000
_cell.angle_alpha   90.00
_cell.angle_beta   90.00
_cell.angle_gamma   90.00
#
_symmetry.space_group_name_H-M   'P 1'
#
loop_
_entity.id
_entity.type
_entity.pdbx_description
1 polymer ?
#
loop_
_entity_poly.entity_id
_entity_poly.type
_entity_poly.pdbx_seq_one_letter_code
_entity_poly.pdbx_strand_id
1 'polypeptide(L)'
;MARDWKPGDLIFAKMKGYPHWPARIDEVPDGAVKPSNIKLPIFFFGTHETAFLGPKDIFPYQPNKEKYAKPNKRKGFNEGLWEIENNPKVELTAPKVYMPQTPKRIHQSHPSSCQIGVNAHLPPFQVTWTNSK
;
A
#
# COMPACT_ATOMS: atom_id res chain seq x y z
N MET A 1 25.09 6.65 -3.79
CA MET A 1 24.85 5.86 -5.02
C MET A 1 23.52 5.15 -4.89
N ALA A 2 22.67 5.18 -5.92
CA ALA A 2 21.50 4.30 -5.98
C ALA A 2 22.02 2.86 -6.09
N ARG A 3 21.62 1.98 -5.17
CA ARG A 3 21.87 0.55 -5.32
C ARG A 3 20.88 -0.01 -6.33
N ASP A 4 21.37 -0.82 -7.26
CA ASP A 4 20.53 -1.64 -8.12
C ASP A 4 19.94 -2.77 -7.28
N TRP A 5 18.64 -2.71 -7.08
CA TRP A 5 17.86 -3.67 -6.31
C TRP A 5 17.23 -4.69 -7.26
N LYS A 6 17.31 -5.98 -6.92
CA LYS A 6 16.69 -7.06 -7.70
C LYS A 6 15.64 -7.83 -6.88
N PRO A 7 14.62 -8.42 -7.52
CA PRO A 7 13.71 -9.34 -6.85
C PRO A 7 14.48 -10.44 -6.12
N GLY A 8 14.02 -10.79 -4.92
CA GLY A 8 14.68 -11.72 -4.01
C GLY A 8 15.77 -11.12 -3.13
N ASP A 9 16.17 -9.85 -3.32
CA ASP A 9 17.14 -9.21 -2.44
C ASP A 9 16.59 -9.08 -1.01
N LEU A 10 17.39 -9.55 -0.04
CA LEU A 10 17.10 -9.44 1.38
C LEU A 10 17.47 -8.06 1.90
N ILE A 11 16.52 -7.43 2.57
CA ILE A 11 16.60 -6.04 3.00
C ILE A 11 15.98 -5.84 4.39
N PHE A 12 16.30 -4.71 5.00
CA PHE A 12 15.49 -4.10 6.02
C PHE A 12 14.68 -2.96 5.42
N ALA A 13 13.37 -3.01 5.61
CA ALA A 13 12.45 -1.97 5.18
C ALA A 13 12.12 -1.02 6.33
N LYS A 14 12.09 0.29 6.06
CA LYS A 14 11.75 1.31 7.05
C LYS A 14 10.38 1.92 6.75
N MET A 15 9.47 1.82 7.72
CA MET A 15 8.18 2.52 7.69
C MET A 15 8.03 3.49 8.85
N LYS A 16 7.15 4.48 8.72
CA LYS A 16 6.84 5.42 9.81
C LYS A 16 6.15 4.67 10.96
N GLY A 17 6.65 4.84 12.18
CA GLY A 17 6.09 4.18 13.39
C GLY A 17 6.52 2.73 13.63
N TYR A 18 7.28 2.13 12.70
CA TYR A 18 7.76 0.75 12.79
C TYR A 18 9.30 0.70 12.88
N PRO A 19 9.86 -0.36 13.51
CA PRO A 19 11.29 -0.63 13.46
C PRO A 19 11.75 -0.95 12.02
N HIS A 20 13.05 -1.12 11.82
CA HIS A 20 13.59 -1.66 10.56
C HIS A 20 13.16 -3.12 10.45
N TRP A 21 12.26 -3.42 9.51
CA TRP A 21 11.59 -4.70 9.42
C TRP A 21 12.30 -5.64 8.44
N PRO A 22 12.50 -6.93 8.76
CA PRO A 22 13.08 -7.90 7.83
C PRO A 22 12.15 -8.11 6.63
N ALA A 23 12.66 -7.87 5.43
CA ALA A 23 11.85 -7.90 4.20
C ALA A 23 12.66 -8.40 3.00
N ARG A 24 11.97 -8.66 1.89
CA ARG A 24 12.58 -8.90 0.58
C ARG A 24 11.92 -8.07 -0.50
N ILE A 25 12.64 -7.89 -1.59
CA ILE A 25 12.10 -7.23 -2.79
C ILE A 25 11.33 -8.28 -3.60
N ASP A 26 10.08 -8.00 -3.93
CA ASP A 26 9.27 -8.85 -4.79
C ASP A 26 9.42 -8.44 -6.26
N GLU A 27 8.88 -9.24 -7.17
CA GLU A 27 8.85 -8.90 -8.59
C GLU A 27 7.90 -7.74 -8.87
N VAL A 28 8.36 -6.77 -9.67
CA VAL A 28 7.51 -5.70 -10.19
C VAL A 28 6.58 -6.32 -11.23
N PRO A 29 5.25 -6.13 -11.13
CA PRO A 29 4.33 -6.63 -12.15
C PRO A 29 4.64 -5.98 -13.51
N ASP A 30 4.81 -6.83 -14.52
CA ASP A 30 5.13 -6.44 -15.90
C ASP A 30 3.98 -5.59 -16.49
N GLY A 31 4.30 -4.42 -17.03
CA GLY A 31 3.31 -3.52 -17.65
C GLY A 31 3.02 -2.19 -16.90
N ALA A 32 3.58 -1.98 -15.71
CA ALA A 32 3.58 -0.64 -15.12
C ALA A 32 4.58 0.25 -15.86
N VAL A 33 4.08 1.24 -16.63
CA VAL A 33 4.88 2.35 -17.19
C VAL A 33 5.90 2.80 -16.16
N LYS A 34 7.21 2.59 -16.44
CA LYS A 34 8.32 2.89 -15.53
C LYS A 34 8.04 4.20 -14.82
N PRO A 35 7.52 4.18 -13.57
CA PRO A 35 7.24 5.42 -12.91
C PRO A 35 8.61 5.97 -12.61
N SER A 36 8.87 7.20 -13.06
CA SER A 36 10.06 7.98 -12.68
C SER A 36 10.20 8.16 -11.15
N ASN A 37 9.28 7.57 -10.38
CA ASN A 37 9.26 7.40 -8.95
C ASN A 37 9.48 5.90 -8.58
N ILE A 38 10.76 5.60 -8.32
CA ILE A 38 11.45 4.31 -8.13
C ILE A 38 10.94 3.54 -6.88
N LYS A 39 9.64 3.28 -6.77
CA LYS A 39 9.12 2.47 -5.67
C LYS A 39 9.18 1.00 -6.03
N LEU A 40 9.80 0.20 -5.17
CA LEU A 40 9.94 -1.24 -5.32
C LEU A 40 8.87 -1.95 -4.48
N PRO A 41 8.27 -3.05 -4.97
CA PRO A 41 7.40 -3.89 -4.17
C PRO A 41 8.23 -4.65 -3.14
N ILE A 42 7.82 -4.56 -1.88
CA ILE A 42 8.49 -5.11 -0.73
C ILE A 42 7.56 -6.09 -0.03
N PHE A 43 8.03 -7.29 0.23
CA PHE A 43 7.38 -8.32 1.04
C PHE A 43 7.98 -8.33 2.44
N PHE A 44 7.15 -8.18 3.47
CA PHE A 44 7.57 -8.18 4.88
C PHE A 44 7.50 -9.59 5.45
N PHE A 45 8.62 -10.10 5.98
CA PHE A 45 8.63 -11.39 6.65
C PHE A 45 7.85 -11.34 7.98
N GLY A 46 7.24 -12.47 8.36
CA GLY A 46 6.44 -12.68 9.57
C GLY A 46 5.05 -12.02 9.58
N THR A 47 4.81 -10.95 8.82
CA THR A 47 3.43 -10.45 8.56
C THR A 47 2.94 -10.81 7.17
N HIS A 48 3.86 -11.14 6.25
CA HIS A 48 3.62 -11.42 4.84
C HIS A 48 2.86 -10.31 4.10
N GLU A 49 2.86 -9.11 4.67
CA GLU A 49 2.28 -7.94 4.02
C GLU A 49 3.16 -7.48 2.85
N THR A 50 2.57 -6.77 1.90
CA THR A 50 3.29 -6.18 0.77
C THR A 50 3.08 -4.68 0.70
N ALA A 51 4.14 -3.90 0.45
CA ALA A 51 4.03 -2.46 0.24
C ALA A 51 5.03 -1.96 -0.80
N PHE A 52 4.77 -0.78 -1.37
CA PHE A 52 5.69 -0.11 -2.29
C PHE A 52 6.54 0.94 -1.56
N LEU A 53 7.85 0.69 -1.44
CA LEU A 53 8.78 1.60 -0.78
C LEU A 53 9.80 2.17 -1.76
N GLY A 54 10.21 3.41 -1.52
CA GLY A 54 11.30 4.03 -2.30
C GLY A 54 12.68 3.59 -1.80
N PRO A 55 13.75 3.82 -2.57
CA PRO A 55 15.10 3.33 -2.24
C PRO A 55 15.67 3.93 -0.96
N LYS A 56 15.15 5.09 -0.53
CA LYS A 56 15.52 5.77 0.72
C LYS A 56 15.10 4.99 1.98
N ASP A 57 14.06 4.17 1.87
CA ASP A 57 13.46 3.42 2.96
C ASP A 57 13.90 1.94 2.93
N ILE A 58 14.85 1.61 2.05
CA ILE A 58 15.35 0.26 1.81
C ILE A 58 16.83 0.21 2.22
N PHE A 59 17.15 -0.74 3.08
CA PHE A 59 18.49 -0.96 3.61
C PHE A 59 18.92 -2.41 3.34
N PRO A 60 20.16 -2.67 2.93
CA PRO A 60 20.63 -4.04 2.70
C PRO A 60 20.61 -4.87 4.00
N TYR A 61 20.21 -6.14 3.94
CA TYR A 61 20.15 -6.99 5.13
C TYR A 61 21.53 -7.27 5.73
N GLN A 62 22.48 -7.79 4.95
CA GLN A 62 23.77 -8.27 5.47
C GLN A 62 24.57 -7.26 6.32
N PRO A 63 24.90 -6.04 5.83
CA PRO A 63 25.72 -5.11 6.61
C PRO A 63 24.95 -4.44 7.76
N ASN A 64 23.62 -4.55 7.78
CA ASN A 64 22.77 -3.96 8.81
C ASN A 64 22.19 -4.99 9.79
N LYS A 65 22.48 -6.28 9.58
CA LYS A 65 21.98 -7.39 10.41
C LYS A 65 22.27 -7.16 11.88
N GLU A 66 23.52 -6.92 12.25
CA GLU A 66 23.91 -6.71 13.65
C GLU A 66 23.21 -5.50 14.31
N LYS A 67 22.88 -4.49 13.51
CA LYS A 67 22.22 -3.27 13.99
C LYS A 67 20.71 -3.43 14.17
N TYR A 68 20.04 -4.10 13.23
CA TYR A 68 18.58 -4.13 13.11
C TYR A 68 17.94 -5.49 13.38
N ALA A 69 18.68 -6.60 13.31
CA ALA A 69 18.19 -7.94 13.64
C ALA A 69 18.12 -8.20 15.16
N LYS A 70 17.61 -7.22 15.91
CA LYS A 70 17.42 -7.33 17.36
C LYS A 70 15.98 -7.72 17.67
N PRO A 71 15.72 -8.69 18.57
CA PRO A 71 14.36 -9.08 18.93
C PRO A 71 13.49 -7.88 19.30
N ASN A 72 12.24 -7.88 18.84
CA ASN A 72 11.29 -6.79 19.06
C ASN A 72 9.95 -7.33 19.59
N LYS A 73 9.23 -6.49 20.35
CA LYS A 73 7.91 -6.83 20.91
C LYS A 73 6.78 -6.79 19.88
N ARG A 74 7.03 -6.26 18.67
CA ARG A 74 6.03 -6.22 17.59
C ARG A 74 5.70 -7.64 17.11
N LYS A 75 4.40 -7.92 16.95
CA LYS A 75 3.90 -9.20 16.41
C LYS A 75 4.47 -9.43 15.01
N GLY A 76 4.93 -10.64 14.72
CA GLY A 76 5.53 -11.01 13.43
C GLY A 76 6.98 -10.59 13.25
N PHE A 77 7.55 -9.70 14.08
CA PHE A 77 8.93 -9.24 13.87
C PHE A 77 9.97 -10.36 14.11
N ASN A 78 9.87 -11.05 15.25
CA ASN A 78 10.80 -12.14 15.59
C ASN A 78 10.63 -13.34 14.66
N GLU A 79 9.39 -13.61 14.25
CA GLU A 79 9.09 -14.61 13.22
C GLU A 79 9.74 -14.23 11.89
N GLY A 80 9.62 -12.95 11.48
CA GLY A 80 10.25 -12.46 10.26
C GLY A 80 11.79 -12.51 10.30
N LEU A 81 12.42 -12.33 11.47
CA LEU A 81 13.86 -12.54 11.64
C LEU A 81 14.26 -14.00 11.46
N TRP A 82 13.39 -14.94 11.86
CA TRP A 82 13.64 -16.36 11.64
C TRP A 82 13.43 -16.75 10.18
N GLU A 83 12.36 -16.26 9.54
CA GLU A 83 12.04 -16.55 8.14
C GLU A 83 13.11 -16.05 7.18
N ILE A 84 13.63 -14.83 7.36
CA ILE A 84 14.64 -14.28 6.45
C ILE A 84 15.94 -15.11 6.43
N GLU A 85 16.25 -15.83 7.51
CA GLU A 85 17.42 -16.70 7.60
C GLU A 85 17.14 -18.14 7.15
N ASN A 86 15.96 -18.68 7.47
CA ASN A 86 15.65 -20.10 7.29
C ASN A 86 14.73 -20.40 6.11
N ASN A 87 13.84 -19.47 5.76
CA ASN A 87 12.88 -19.60 4.66
C ASN A 87 12.68 -18.28 3.87
N PRO A 88 13.75 -17.76 3.23
CA PRO A 88 13.69 -16.48 2.52
C PRO A 88 12.73 -16.49 1.31
N LYS A 89 12.37 -17.67 0.81
CA LYS A 89 11.48 -17.88 -0.33
C LYS A 89 10.02 -18.15 0.06
N VAL A 90 9.62 -17.92 1.30
CA VAL A 90 8.22 -18.11 1.72
C VAL A 90 7.29 -17.26 0.85
N GLU A 91 6.53 -17.88 -0.04
CA GLU A 91 5.55 -17.19 -0.87
C GLU A 91 4.16 -17.38 -0.27
N LEU A 92 3.36 -16.31 -0.24
CA LEU A 92 1.93 -16.47 -0.01
C LEU A 92 1.38 -17.25 -1.20
N THR A 93 0.84 -18.45 -0.97
CA THR A 93 0.07 -19.21 -1.96
C THR A 93 -1.30 -18.58 -2.24
N ALA A 94 -1.41 -17.26 -2.16
CA ALA A 94 -2.60 -16.49 -2.48
C ALA A 94 -2.43 -15.87 -3.87
N PRO A 95 -3.43 -15.94 -4.76
CA PRO A 95 -3.37 -15.31 -6.06
C PRO A 95 -3.02 -13.84 -5.88
N LYS A 96 -1.98 -13.34 -6.58
CA LYS A 96 -1.53 -11.95 -6.49
C LYS A 96 -2.69 -11.02 -6.86
N VAL A 97 -3.44 -10.55 -5.85
CA VAL A 97 -4.47 -9.53 -6.04
C VAL A 97 -3.72 -8.23 -6.30
N TYR A 98 -3.42 -7.99 -7.58
CA TYR A 98 -2.98 -6.71 -8.09
C TYR A 98 -4.03 -5.68 -7.65
N MET A 99 -3.73 -4.90 -6.61
CA MET A 99 -4.60 -3.78 -6.26
C MET A 99 -4.53 -2.80 -7.42
N PRO A 100 -5.62 -2.59 -8.19
CA PRO A 100 -5.61 -1.59 -9.23
C PRO A 100 -5.36 -0.24 -8.55
N GLN A 101 -4.27 0.42 -8.95
CA GLN A 101 -3.93 1.75 -8.48
C GLN A 101 -5.13 2.65 -8.78
N THR A 102 -5.77 3.18 -7.74
CA THR A 102 -6.87 4.12 -7.92
C THR A 102 -6.33 5.32 -8.71
N PRO A 103 -6.94 5.68 -9.86
CA PRO A 103 -6.48 6.81 -10.64
C PRO A 103 -6.63 8.06 -9.78
N LYS A 104 -5.52 8.82 -9.68
CA LYS A 104 -5.49 10.15 -9.06
C LYS A 104 -6.61 10.98 -9.68
N ARG A 105 -7.60 11.36 -8.87
CA ARG A 105 -8.66 12.30 -9.25
C ARG A 105 -7.99 13.60 -9.69
N ILE A 106 -7.97 13.82 -11.00
CA ILE A 106 -7.49 15.04 -11.65
C ILE A 106 -8.34 16.19 -11.08
N HIS A 107 -7.67 17.28 -10.72
CA HIS A 107 -8.32 18.54 -10.37
C HIS A 107 -9.37 18.86 -11.43
N GLN A 108 -10.65 18.79 -11.07
CA GLN A 108 -11.68 19.45 -11.85
C GLN A 108 -11.88 20.82 -11.21
N SER A 109 -11.12 21.78 -11.74
CA SER A 109 -11.49 23.19 -11.69
C SER A 109 -12.97 23.29 -12.04
N HIS A 110 -13.79 23.84 -11.15
CA HIS A 110 -15.17 24.16 -11.44
C HIS A 110 -15.20 25.32 -12.46
N PRO A 111 -15.73 25.15 -13.67
CA PRO A 111 -16.37 26.26 -14.33
C PRO A 111 -17.80 26.35 -13.77
N SER A 112 -18.11 27.49 -13.15
CA SER A 112 -19.47 28.01 -13.08
C SER A 112 -20.14 27.86 -14.46
N SER A 113 -21.41 27.44 -14.51
CA SER A 113 -22.46 28.01 -15.36
C SER A 113 -23.59 27.00 -15.70
N CYS A 114 -24.82 27.48 -15.55
CA CYS A 114 -26.05 27.14 -16.29
C CYS A 114 -26.85 25.84 -16.00
N GLN A 115 -27.95 26.08 -15.28
CA GLN A 115 -29.36 25.74 -15.55
C GLN A 115 -29.73 24.45 -16.30
N ILE A 116 -30.62 23.66 -15.67
CA ILE A 116 -31.61 22.84 -16.38
C ILE A 116 -32.94 22.95 -15.61
N GLY A 117 -33.92 23.61 -16.24
CA GLY A 117 -35.31 23.48 -15.84
C GLY A 117 -35.90 22.19 -16.44
N VAL A 118 -36.70 21.49 -15.65
CA VAL A 118 -37.75 20.61 -16.18
C VAL A 118 -39.00 20.82 -15.35
N ASN A 119 -40.09 21.11 -16.03
CA ASN A 119 -41.39 21.44 -15.49
C ASN A 119 -42.35 20.26 -15.72
N ALA A 120 -43.35 20.19 -14.85
CA ALA A 120 -44.64 19.54 -15.01
C ALA A 120 -44.82 18.04 -14.62
N HIS A 121 -45.63 17.91 -13.57
CA HIS A 121 -46.91 17.18 -13.52
C HIS A 121 -46.94 15.76 -12.92
N LEU A 122 -47.21 15.69 -11.60
CA LEU A 122 -48.14 14.74 -10.97
C LEU A 122 -48.70 15.35 -9.65
N PRO A 123 -50.03 15.52 -9.46
CA PRO A 123 -50.66 15.85 -8.18
C PRO A 123 -51.39 14.65 -7.55
N PRO A 124 -52.06 14.76 -6.37
CA PRO A 124 -51.65 15.37 -5.11
C PRO A 124 -51.87 14.38 -3.93
N PHE A 125 -50.85 14.06 -3.14
CA PHE A 125 -51.07 13.40 -1.84
C PHE A 125 -51.35 14.46 -0.78
N GLN A 126 -52.62 14.56 -0.36
CA GLN A 126 -53.00 15.31 0.83
C GLN A 126 -52.32 14.70 2.06
N VAL A 127 -51.59 15.51 2.81
CA VAL A 127 -51.28 15.24 4.22
C VAL A 127 -51.72 16.47 4.99
N THR A 128 -52.84 16.31 5.69
CA THR A 128 -53.49 17.30 6.56
C THR A 128 -52.74 17.42 7.88
N TRP A 129 -52.57 18.63 8.40
CA TRP A 129 -52.41 18.89 9.85
C TRP A 129 -52.99 20.27 10.20
N THR A 130 -54.17 20.30 10.82
CA THR A 130 -54.62 21.39 11.68
C THR A 130 -55.23 20.82 12.95
N ASN A 131 -54.71 21.30 14.07
CA ASN A 131 -54.92 20.87 15.45
C ASN A 131 -56.27 21.38 16.01
N SER A 132 -56.90 20.64 16.94
CA SER A 132 -58.11 21.08 17.65
C SER A 132 -57.94 20.93 19.15
N LYS A 133 -57.85 22.07 19.85
CA LYS A 133 -58.69 22.36 21.02
C LYS A 133 -58.79 23.86 21.26
#